data_AF-A0A2N6NHH1-F1
#
_entry.id   AF-A0A2N6NHH1-F1
#
_cell.length_a   1.000
_cell.length_b   1.000
_cell.length_c   1.000
_cell.angle_alpha   90.00
_cell.angle_beta   90.00
_cell.angle_gamma   90.00
#
_symmetry.space_group_name_H-M   'P 1'
#
loop_
_entity.id
_entity.type
_entity.pdbx_description
1 polymer ?
#
loop_
_entity_poly.entity_id
_entity_poly.type
_entity_poly.pdbx_seq_one_letter_code
_entity_poly.pdbx_strand_id
1 'polypeptide(L)'
;MWVYRGLHAFPAAIWSIGMPLQHVDSLRKKWPVLHRSAGYVLLSISLLLSITGYWFFISKHAYSHENPFHLHRFEGLPLLAWPTFEVTTWFLAPFYWLTMYKTATTARAKNFVQHRKWAVLHTLSASVITAERLSIVTLNAIGMIMSLLPQKVVHEFFGVGYTIPEIAEAELSVFAFANVLAFIFVLSWLYYEFSRAGYFERKGSVRSSTVMETKSGKKDM
;
A
#
# COMPACT_ATOMS: atom_id res chain seq x y z
N MET A 1 -21.78 10.54 5.79
CA MET A 1 -21.11 9.71 6.82
C MET A 1 -21.41 8.22 6.74
N TRP A 2 -22.68 7.77 6.78
CA TRP A 2 -23.01 6.34 6.74
C TRP A 2 -22.53 5.60 5.49
N VAL A 3 -22.66 6.22 4.31
CA VAL A 3 -22.17 5.67 3.03
C VAL A 3 -20.66 5.39 3.08
N TYR A 4 -19.86 6.36 3.54
CA TYR A 4 -18.42 6.18 3.71
C TYR A 4 -18.10 5.05 4.70
N ARG A 5 -18.74 5.05 5.87
CA ARG A 5 -18.48 4.03 6.91
C ARG A 5 -18.82 2.63 6.43
N GLY A 6 -20.00 2.45 5.84
CA GLY A 6 -20.53 1.14 5.46
C GLY A 6 -19.99 0.60 4.14
N LEU A 7 -19.79 1.46 3.13
CA LEU A 7 -19.42 1.01 1.78
C LEU A 7 -17.94 1.18 1.45
N HIS A 8 -17.16 1.85 2.31
CA HIS A 8 -15.75 2.08 2.06
C HIS A 8 -14.86 1.73 3.25
N ALA A 9 -15.05 2.37 4.40
CA ALA A 9 -14.18 2.15 5.56
C ALA A 9 -14.27 0.71 6.10
N PHE A 10 -15.49 0.20 6.31
CA PHE A 10 -15.68 -1.17 6.80
C PHE A 10 -15.19 -2.24 5.81
N PRO A 11 -15.54 -2.18 4.50
CA PRO A 11 -14.95 -3.09 3.51
C PRO A 11 -13.42 -2.98 3.43
N ALA A 12 -12.84 -1.79 3.59
CA ALA A 12 -11.39 -1.60 3.59
C ALA A 12 -10.71 -2.30 4.78
N ALA A 13 -11.37 -2.30 5.96
CA ALA A 13 -10.88 -3.03 7.12
C ALA A 13 -10.86 -4.55 6.87
N ILE A 14 -11.96 -5.09 6.31
CA ILE A 14 -12.03 -6.51 5.91
C ILE A 14 -10.94 -6.83 4.89
N TRP A 15 -10.79 -5.98 3.87
CA TRP A 15 -9.80 -6.15 2.81
C TRP A 15 -8.37 -6.17 3.36
N SER A 16 -8.05 -5.26 4.27
CA SER A 16 -6.70 -5.11 4.83
C SER A 16 -6.24 -6.34 5.63
N ILE A 17 -7.18 -7.13 6.16
CA ILE A 17 -6.88 -8.40 6.84
C ILE A 17 -6.97 -9.57 5.87
N GLY A 18 -8.04 -9.62 5.06
CA GLY A 18 -8.35 -10.77 4.22
C GLY A 18 -7.41 -10.91 3.02
N MET A 19 -7.00 -9.81 2.39
CA MET A 19 -6.15 -9.86 1.20
C MET A 19 -4.76 -10.42 1.47
N PRO A 20 -4.04 -10.03 2.54
CA PRO A 20 -2.78 -10.68 2.93
C PRO A 20 -2.92 -12.19 3.15
N LEU A 21 -4.02 -12.64 3.76
CA LEU A 21 -4.28 -14.07 4.00
C LEU A 21 -4.45 -14.87 2.69
N GLN A 22 -4.78 -14.23 1.57
CA GLN A 22 -4.80 -14.88 0.25
C GLN A 22 -3.41 -15.30 -0.24
N HIS A 23 -2.33 -14.74 0.32
CA HIS A 23 -0.97 -15.07 -0.09
C HIS A 23 -0.31 -16.15 0.77
N VAL A 24 -1.02 -16.64 1.79
CA VAL A 24 -0.51 -17.68 2.70
C VAL A 24 -0.75 -19.07 2.12
N ASP A 25 0.31 -19.70 1.61
CA ASP A 25 0.24 -21.01 0.94
C ASP A 25 -0.31 -22.12 1.85
N SER A 26 -0.05 -22.07 3.16
CA SER A 26 -0.58 -23.06 4.11
C SER A 26 -2.11 -22.98 4.24
N LEU A 27 -2.70 -21.77 4.25
CA LEU A 27 -4.15 -21.59 4.30
C LEU A 27 -4.82 -22.08 3.02
N ARG A 28 -4.23 -21.80 1.86
CA ARG A 28 -4.72 -22.30 0.57
C ARG A 28 -4.73 -23.83 0.52
N LYS A 29 -3.67 -24.48 1.00
CA LYS A 29 -3.56 -25.96 1.02
C LYS A 29 -4.52 -26.59 2.03
N LYS A 30 -4.62 -25.99 3.23
CA LYS A 30 -5.47 -26.51 4.31
C LYS A 30 -6.96 -26.36 3.98
N TRP A 31 -7.37 -25.17 3.53
CA TRP A 31 -8.79 -24.81 3.32
C TRP A 31 -9.03 -24.24 1.89
N PRO A 32 -8.93 -25.07 0.83
CA PRO A 32 -8.95 -24.60 -0.55
C PRO A 32 -10.29 -23.99 -1.00
N VAL A 33 -11.42 -24.53 -0.50
CA VAL A 33 -12.75 -23.99 -0.80
C VAL A 33 -12.92 -22.61 -0.17
N LEU A 34 -12.54 -22.47 1.12
CA LEU A 34 -12.60 -21.19 1.82
C LEU A 34 -11.70 -20.15 1.15
N HIS A 35 -10.46 -20.52 0.81
CA HIS A 35 -9.52 -19.65 0.10
C HIS A 35 -10.12 -19.13 -1.21
N ARG A 36 -10.73 -20.02 -2.02
CA ARG A 36 -11.38 -19.63 -3.27
C ARG A 36 -12.57 -18.70 -3.06
N SER A 37 -13.47 -19.03 -2.13
CA SER A 37 -14.64 -18.20 -1.84
C SER A 37 -14.25 -16.83 -1.30
N ALA A 38 -13.28 -16.79 -0.39
CA ALA A 38 -12.73 -15.54 0.14
C ALA A 38 -12.06 -14.71 -0.97
N GLY A 39 -11.35 -15.33 -1.91
CA GLY A 39 -10.77 -14.66 -3.06
C GLY A 39 -11.81 -13.92 -3.92
N TYR A 40 -12.97 -14.54 -4.19
CA TYR A 40 -14.06 -13.86 -4.89
C TYR A 40 -14.63 -12.68 -4.09
N VAL A 41 -14.86 -12.86 -2.80
CA VAL A 41 -15.37 -11.79 -1.93
C VAL A 41 -14.39 -10.61 -1.87
N LEU A 42 -13.09 -10.87 -1.70
CA LEU A 42 -12.07 -9.84 -1.60
C LEU A 42 -11.83 -9.09 -2.91
N LEU A 43 -11.95 -9.76 -4.07
CA LEU A 43 -11.92 -9.08 -5.36
C LEU A 43 -13.18 -8.21 -5.57
N SER A 44 -14.35 -8.67 -5.14
CA SER A 44 -15.57 -7.84 -5.16
C SER A 44 -15.46 -6.64 -4.21
N ILE A 45 -14.86 -6.82 -3.03
CA ILE A 45 -14.55 -5.72 -2.13
C ILE A 45 -13.56 -4.74 -2.79
N SER A 46 -12.54 -5.24 -3.49
CA SER A 46 -11.58 -4.40 -4.24
C SER A 46 -12.30 -3.53 -5.27
N LEU A 47 -13.25 -4.11 -6.02
CA LEU A 47 -14.08 -3.37 -6.96
C LEU A 47 -14.95 -2.32 -6.26
N LEU A 48 -15.62 -2.68 -5.16
CA LEU A 48 -16.44 -1.77 -4.37
C LEU A 48 -15.61 -0.59 -3.83
N LEU A 49 -14.44 -0.88 -3.27
CA LEU A 49 -13.50 0.12 -2.73
C LEU A 49 -13.00 1.07 -3.82
N SER A 50 -12.71 0.53 -5.01
CA SER A 50 -12.35 1.36 -6.15
C SER A 50 -13.51 2.29 -6.53
N ILE A 51 -14.71 1.76 -6.80
CA ILE A 51 -15.87 2.58 -7.21
C ILE A 51 -16.18 3.66 -6.19
N THR A 52 -16.23 3.31 -4.90
CA THR A 52 -16.51 4.27 -3.82
C THR A 52 -15.36 5.25 -3.61
N GLY A 53 -14.11 4.81 -3.75
CA GLY A 53 -12.93 5.69 -3.69
C GLY A 53 -12.95 6.74 -4.79
N TYR A 54 -13.20 6.34 -6.04
CA TYR A 54 -13.38 7.27 -7.16
C TYR A 54 -14.56 8.20 -6.97
N TRP A 55 -15.68 7.70 -6.46
CA TRP A 55 -16.83 8.55 -6.15
C TRP A 55 -16.47 9.64 -5.14
N PHE A 56 -15.80 9.30 -4.03
CA PHE A 56 -15.36 10.29 -3.05
C PHE A 56 -14.32 11.26 -3.59
N PHE A 57 -13.43 10.76 -4.44
CA PHE A 57 -12.43 11.57 -5.11
C PHE A 57 -13.08 12.61 -6.03
N ILE A 58 -13.96 12.19 -6.96
CA ILE A 58 -14.63 13.08 -7.93
C ILE A 58 -15.59 14.06 -7.23
N SER A 59 -16.23 13.62 -6.14
CA SER A 59 -17.14 14.48 -5.37
C SER A 59 -16.42 15.44 -4.40
N LYS A 60 -15.09 15.58 -4.49
CA LYS A 60 -14.27 16.46 -3.62
C LYS A 60 -14.40 16.17 -2.12
N HIS A 61 -14.63 14.91 -1.77
CA HIS A 61 -14.63 14.44 -0.38
C HIS A 61 -13.28 13.82 0.02
N ALA A 62 -12.28 13.84 -0.85
CA ALA A 62 -10.91 13.48 -0.51
C ALA A 62 -10.25 14.67 0.21
N TYR A 63 -9.68 14.41 1.39
CA TYR A 63 -8.89 15.40 2.11
C TYR A 63 -7.54 15.57 1.39
N SER A 64 -7.44 16.59 0.55
CA SER A 64 -6.26 16.91 -0.27
C SER A 64 -6.13 18.41 -0.42
N HIS A 65 -4.90 18.89 -0.59
CA HIS A 65 -4.60 20.28 -0.85
C HIS A 65 -4.98 20.66 -2.29
N GLU A 66 -5.35 21.92 -2.56
CA GLU A 66 -5.70 22.39 -3.92
C GLU A 66 -4.50 22.30 -4.88
N ASN A 67 -3.33 22.71 -4.41
CA ASN A 67 -2.07 22.48 -5.14
C ASN A 67 -1.73 20.97 -5.22
N PRO A 68 -1.34 20.46 -6.40
CA PRO A 68 -1.02 19.04 -6.60
C PRO A 68 0.24 18.59 -5.84
N PHE A 69 1.11 19.53 -5.51
CA PHE A 69 2.27 19.30 -4.67
C PHE A 69 2.17 20.22 -3.47
N HIS A 70 2.31 19.64 -2.29
CA HIS A 70 2.39 20.41 -1.08
C HIS A 70 3.88 20.65 -0.74
N LEU A 71 4.23 21.91 -0.51
CA LEU A 71 5.60 22.34 -0.32
C LEU A 71 5.92 22.36 1.18
N HIS A 72 7.05 21.78 1.56
CA HIS A 72 7.50 21.75 2.95
C HIS A 72 8.96 22.14 3.06
N ARG A 73 9.30 22.90 4.11
CA ARG A 73 10.64 23.39 4.37
C ARG A 73 11.08 22.96 5.76
N PHE A 74 12.17 22.21 5.83
CA PHE A 74 12.87 21.96 7.09
C PHE A 74 14.02 22.95 7.27
N GLU A 75 14.43 23.20 8.51
CA GLU A 75 15.63 23.97 8.80
C GLU A 75 16.87 23.30 8.14
N GLY A 76 17.64 24.09 7.38
CA GLY A 76 18.86 23.61 6.72
C GLY A 76 18.65 22.72 5.47
N LEU A 77 17.41 22.43 5.06
CA LEU A 77 17.11 21.64 3.86
C LEU A 77 16.45 22.48 2.76
N PRO A 78 16.61 22.10 1.47
CA PRO A 78 15.88 22.75 0.38
C PRO A 78 14.37 22.52 0.50
N LEU A 79 13.59 23.37 -0.17
CA LEU A 79 12.14 23.21 -0.26
C LEU A 79 11.79 21.88 -0.92
N LEU A 80 11.05 21.02 -0.22
CA LEU A 80 10.63 19.71 -0.69
C LEU A 80 9.18 19.76 -1.15
N ALA A 81 8.91 19.17 -2.31
CA ALA A 81 7.57 19.08 -2.87
C ALA A 81 7.05 17.64 -2.73
N TRP A 82 6.04 17.44 -1.89
CA TRP A 82 5.41 16.14 -1.70
C TRP A 82 4.17 16.04 -2.60
N PRO A 83 4.01 14.96 -3.39
CA PRO A 83 2.78 14.75 -4.13
C PRO A 83 1.61 14.59 -3.14
N THR A 84 0.49 15.26 -3.42
CA THR A 84 -0.71 15.13 -2.60
C THR A 84 -1.40 13.80 -2.82
N PHE A 85 -2.35 13.47 -1.94
CA PHE A 85 -3.17 12.28 -2.05
C PHE A 85 -3.85 12.18 -3.43
N GLU A 86 -4.31 13.32 -3.95
CA GLU A 86 -4.90 13.42 -5.29
C GLU A 86 -3.95 12.98 -6.41
N VAL A 87 -2.75 13.57 -6.47
CA VAL A 87 -1.74 13.21 -7.49
C VAL A 87 -1.39 11.73 -7.41
N THR A 88 -1.20 11.23 -6.19
CA THR A 88 -0.87 9.83 -5.99
C THR A 88 -2.00 8.88 -6.38
N THR A 89 -3.25 9.26 -6.12
CA THR A 89 -4.43 8.48 -6.49
C THR A 89 -4.56 8.42 -8.00
N TRP A 90 -4.41 9.56 -8.69
CA TRP A 90 -4.41 9.61 -10.16
C TRP A 90 -3.36 8.71 -10.78
N PHE A 91 -2.16 8.68 -10.21
CA PHE A 91 -1.07 7.84 -10.70
C PHE A 91 -1.35 6.34 -10.48
N LEU A 92 -1.84 5.94 -9.30
CA LEU A 92 -2.05 4.53 -8.95
C LEU A 92 -3.31 3.92 -9.55
N ALA A 93 -4.33 4.75 -9.77
CA ALA A 93 -5.64 4.38 -10.28
C ALA A 93 -5.58 3.42 -11.50
N PRO A 94 -4.86 3.75 -12.59
CA PRO A 94 -4.76 2.86 -13.76
C PRO A 94 -4.13 1.50 -13.43
N PHE A 95 -3.09 1.48 -12.59
CA PHE A 95 -2.42 0.25 -12.17
C PHE A 95 -3.33 -0.64 -11.33
N TYR A 96 -4.13 -0.04 -10.44
CA TYR A 96 -5.12 -0.76 -9.64
C TYR A 96 -6.13 -1.50 -10.52
N TRP A 97 -6.74 -0.79 -11.48
CA TRP A 97 -7.71 -1.38 -12.40
C TRP A 97 -7.10 -2.45 -13.31
N LEU A 98 -5.92 -2.18 -13.86
CA LEU A 98 -5.21 -3.14 -14.71
C LEU A 98 -4.92 -4.44 -13.96
N THR A 99 -4.35 -4.34 -12.76
CA THR A 99 -3.98 -5.50 -11.94
C THR A 99 -5.21 -6.27 -11.48
N MET A 100 -6.29 -5.59 -11.10
CA MET A 100 -7.57 -6.23 -10.75
C MET A 100 -8.16 -6.99 -11.93
N TYR A 101 -8.25 -6.34 -13.10
CA TYR A 101 -8.76 -6.93 -14.33
C TYR A 101 -7.96 -8.18 -14.72
N LYS A 102 -6.61 -8.08 -14.72
CA LYS A 102 -5.74 -9.21 -15.05
C LYS A 102 -5.86 -10.33 -14.02
N THR A 103 -6.00 -10.03 -12.73
CA THR A 103 -6.22 -11.02 -11.67
C THR A 103 -7.49 -11.82 -11.91
N ALA A 104 -8.60 -11.14 -12.21
CA ALA A 104 -9.90 -11.78 -12.46
C ALA A 104 -9.92 -12.57 -13.77
N THR A 105 -9.40 -12.01 -14.86
CA THR A 105 -9.41 -12.67 -16.18
C THR A 105 -8.52 -13.92 -16.21
N THR A 106 -7.33 -13.87 -15.61
CA THR A 106 -6.44 -15.04 -15.53
C THR A 106 -7.00 -16.14 -14.61
N ALA A 107 -7.73 -15.77 -13.55
CA ALA A 107 -8.47 -16.74 -12.74
C ALA A 107 -9.56 -17.46 -13.55
N ARG A 108 -10.36 -16.69 -14.31
CA ARG A 108 -11.43 -17.24 -15.18
C ARG A 108 -10.87 -18.13 -16.28
N ALA A 109 -9.73 -17.76 -16.86
CA ALA A 109 -9.02 -18.56 -17.85
C ALA A 109 -8.32 -19.79 -17.26
N LYS A 110 -8.41 -20.03 -15.94
CA LYS A 110 -7.72 -21.09 -15.20
C LYS A 110 -6.19 -21.07 -15.36
N ASN A 111 -5.62 -19.91 -15.75
CA ASN A 111 -4.17 -19.72 -15.81
C ASN A 111 -3.66 -19.31 -14.42
N PHE A 112 -3.55 -20.31 -13.53
CA PHE A 112 -3.23 -20.08 -12.12
C PHE A 112 -1.83 -19.49 -11.89
N VAL A 113 -0.88 -19.76 -12.79
CA VAL A 113 0.47 -19.19 -12.71
C VAL A 113 0.42 -17.67 -12.90
N GLN A 114 -0.23 -17.20 -13.96
CA GLN A 114 -0.37 -15.78 -14.21
C GLN A 114 -1.31 -15.12 -13.20
N HIS A 115 -2.39 -15.80 -12.80
CA HIS A 115 -3.28 -15.33 -11.75
C HIS A 115 -2.54 -15.01 -10.47
N ARG A 116 -1.64 -15.89 -10.00
CA ARG A 116 -0.86 -15.64 -8.78
C ARG A 116 -0.01 -14.38 -8.91
N LYS A 117 0.66 -14.19 -10.05
CA LYS A 117 1.50 -12.99 -10.28
C LYS A 117 0.67 -11.71 -10.28
N TRP A 118 -0.46 -11.71 -10.98
CA TRP A 118 -1.36 -10.55 -11.00
C TRP A 118 -2.02 -10.29 -9.65
N ALA A 119 -2.36 -11.33 -8.89
CA ALA A 119 -2.92 -11.19 -7.56
C ALA A 119 -1.93 -10.53 -6.58
N VAL A 120 -0.63 -10.89 -6.65
CA VAL A 120 0.43 -10.23 -5.87
C VAL A 120 0.54 -8.76 -6.27
N LEU A 121 0.63 -8.47 -7.56
CA LEU A 121 0.70 -7.09 -8.06
C LEU A 121 -0.52 -6.25 -7.67
N HIS A 122 -1.72 -6.82 -7.75
CA HIS A 122 -2.95 -6.17 -7.34
C HIS A 122 -2.93 -5.85 -5.85
N THR A 123 -2.47 -6.81 -5.03
CA THR A 123 -2.36 -6.62 -3.58
C THR A 123 -1.38 -5.50 -3.25
N LEU A 124 -0.21 -5.48 -3.89
CA LEU A 124 0.78 -4.41 -3.72
C LEU A 124 0.20 -3.04 -4.10
N SER A 125 -0.38 -2.94 -5.30
CA SER A 125 -0.98 -1.69 -5.80
C SER A 125 -2.11 -1.19 -4.89
N ALA A 126 -2.96 -2.10 -4.42
CA ALA A 126 -4.08 -1.77 -3.55
C ALA A 126 -3.63 -1.44 -2.11
N SER A 127 -2.49 -1.99 -1.67
CA SER A 127 -1.96 -1.78 -0.32
C SER A 127 -1.39 -0.38 -0.11
N VAL A 128 -1.21 0.44 -1.15
CA VAL A 128 -0.69 1.81 -0.97
C VAL A 128 -1.60 2.62 -0.04
N ILE A 129 -2.92 2.49 -0.19
CA ILE A 129 -3.90 3.18 0.67
C ILE A 129 -3.79 2.69 2.12
N THR A 130 -3.65 1.38 2.32
CA THR A 130 -3.47 0.82 3.67
C THR A 130 -2.13 1.26 4.29
N ALA A 131 -1.06 1.32 3.50
CA ALA A 131 0.26 1.78 3.93
C ALA A 131 0.25 3.28 4.27
N GLU A 132 -0.53 4.10 3.55
CA GLU A 132 -0.75 5.51 3.87
C GLU A 132 -1.44 5.65 5.22
N ARG A 133 -2.50 4.88 5.50
CA ARG A 133 -3.18 4.90 6.80
C ARG A 133 -2.23 4.52 7.94
N LEU A 134 -1.36 3.53 7.74
CA LEU A 134 -0.32 3.18 8.70
C LEU A 134 0.69 4.32 8.90
N SER A 135 1.07 5.00 7.82
CA SER A 135 1.98 6.16 7.85
C SER A 135 1.37 7.32 8.63
N ILE A 136 0.09 7.65 8.41
CA ILE A 136 -0.63 8.68 9.17
C ILE A 136 -0.67 8.34 10.66
N VAL A 137 -1.00 7.10 11.02
CA VAL A 137 -1.02 6.68 12.44
C VAL A 137 0.37 6.80 13.07
N THR A 138 1.41 6.42 12.34
CA THR A 138 2.80 6.52 12.79
C THR A 138 3.22 7.99 12.99
N LEU A 139 2.91 8.85 12.02
CA LEU A 139 3.21 10.29 12.08
C LEU A 139 2.44 10.98 13.21
N ASN A 140 1.19 10.61 13.45
CA ASN A 140 0.42 11.12 14.59
C ASN A 140 1.03 10.70 15.93
N ALA A 141 1.51 9.46 16.06
CA ALA A 141 2.21 9.01 17.26
C ALA A 141 3.51 9.79 17.47
N ILE A 142 4.29 10.05 16.40
CA ILE A 142 5.47 10.90 16.46
C ILE A 142 5.08 12.32 16.87
N GLY A 143 4.05 12.91 16.28
CA GLY A 143 3.55 14.24 16.63
C GLY A 143 3.16 14.35 18.12
N MET A 144 2.51 13.32 18.67
CA MET A 144 2.21 13.25 20.11
C MET A 144 3.45 13.16 20.99
N ILE A 145 4.53 12.51 20.54
CA ILE A 145 5.80 12.50 21.27
C ILE A 145 6.46 13.89 21.19
N MET A 146 6.41 14.54 20.01
CA MET A 146 7.01 15.84 19.79
C MET A 146 6.31 16.97 20.55
N SER A 147 5.02 16.82 20.88
CA SER A 147 4.31 17.78 21.72
C SER A 147 4.84 17.86 23.16
N LEU A 148 5.69 16.92 23.58
CA LEU A 148 6.41 16.95 24.86
C LEU A 148 7.64 17.87 24.82
N LEU A 149 8.08 18.30 23.64
CA LEU A 149 9.22 19.20 23.47
C LEU A 149 8.77 20.68 23.54
N PRO A 150 9.70 21.61 23.84
CA PRO A 150 9.37 23.03 23.79
C PRO A 150 8.88 23.45 22.41
N GLN A 151 7.74 24.14 22.36
CA GLN A 151 7.09 24.56 21.11
C GLN A 151 8.05 25.28 20.16
N LYS A 152 8.93 26.14 20.69
CA LYS A 152 9.94 26.85 19.89
C LYS A 152 10.84 25.90 19.10
N VAL A 153 11.33 24.83 19.72
CA VAL A 153 12.22 23.86 19.07
C VAL A 153 11.49 23.13 17.94
N VAL A 154 10.22 22.75 18.16
CA VAL A 154 9.41 22.05 17.15
C VAL A 154 9.15 22.96 15.95
N HIS A 155 8.73 24.19 16.19
CA HIS A 155 8.41 25.17 15.14
C HIS A 155 9.65 25.59 14.35
N GLU A 156 10.79 25.82 15.01
CA GLU A 156 12.05 26.14 14.33
C GLU A 156 12.54 24.98 13.45
N PHE A 157 12.58 23.76 13.99
CA PHE A 157 13.04 22.58 13.27
C PHE A 157 12.21 22.27 12.01
N PHE A 158 10.88 22.32 12.14
CA PHE A 158 9.96 22.08 11.03
C PHE A 158 9.68 23.30 10.16
N GLY A 159 10.24 24.47 10.51
CA GLY A 159 9.98 25.72 9.78
C GLY A 159 8.49 26.11 9.76
N VAL A 160 7.73 25.80 10.82
CA VAL A 160 6.28 26.04 10.91
C VAL A 160 6.01 27.31 11.72
N GLY A 161 5.19 28.21 11.18
CA GLY A 161 4.77 29.41 11.88
C GLY A 161 3.87 29.14 13.10
N TYR A 162 3.53 30.18 13.84
CA TYR A 162 2.79 30.07 15.11
C TYR A 162 1.29 30.32 14.95
N THR A 163 0.85 30.79 13.79
CA THR A 163 -0.56 31.09 13.55
C THR A 163 -1.33 29.83 13.16
N ILE A 164 -2.64 29.82 13.43
CA ILE A 164 -3.52 28.68 13.09
C ILE A 164 -3.47 28.33 11.59
N PRO A 165 -3.48 29.30 10.64
CA PRO A 165 -3.35 28.99 9.22
C PRO A 165 -2.03 28.28 8.88
N GLU A 166 -0.91 28.73 9.45
CA GLU A 166 0.42 28.13 9.20
C GLU A 166 0.51 26.71 9.77
N ILE A 167 -0.09 26.47 10.93
CA ILE A 167 -0.19 25.13 11.53
C ILE A 167 -1.05 24.21 10.63
N ALA A 168 -2.20 24.68 10.16
CA ALA A 168 -3.06 23.91 9.27
C ALA A 168 -2.37 23.56 7.94
N GLU A 169 -1.56 24.47 7.40
CA GLU A 169 -0.74 24.22 6.21
C GLU A 169 0.31 23.13 6.50
N ALA A 170 0.99 23.19 7.65
CA ALA A 170 1.94 22.16 8.06
C ALA A 170 1.27 20.79 8.29
N GLU A 171 0.04 20.74 8.82
CA GLU A 171 -0.72 19.49 8.93
C GLU A 171 -0.95 18.86 7.55
N LEU A 172 -1.29 19.67 6.54
CA LEU A 172 -1.43 19.21 5.15
C LEU A 172 -0.10 18.71 4.58
N SER A 173 1.04 19.32 4.93
CA SER A 173 2.38 18.81 4.60
C SER A 173 2.59 17.40 5.14
N VAL A 174 2.23 17.15 6.41
CA VAL A 174 2.40 15.84 7.06
C VAL A 174 1.53 14.79 6.38
N PHE A 175 0.29 15.13 6.00
CA PHE A 175 -0.56 14.24 5.20
C PHE A 175 0.06 13.91 3.83
N ALA A 176 0.61 14.90 3.12
CA ALA A 176 1.29 14.65 1.84
C ALA A 176 2.54 13.77 2.03
N PHE A 177 3.30 14.00 3.11
CA PHE A 177 4.46 13.17 3.46
C PHE A 177 4.07 11.73 3.80
N ALA A 178 2.91 11.50 4.43
CA ALA A 178 2.39 10.16 4.70
C ALA A 178 2.19 9.34 3.41
N ASN A 179 1.76 9.99 2.32
CA ASN A 179 1.66 9.34 1.02
C ASN A 179 3.04 8.90 0.53
N VAL A 180 4.04 9.76 0.63
CA VAL A 180 5.41 9.45 0.18
C VAL A 180 5.98 8.24 0.92
N LEU A 181 5.79 8.18 2.24
CA LEU A 181 6.17 7.03 3.05
C LEU A 181 5.47 5.74 2.58
N ALA A 182 4.16 5.83 2.27
CA ALA A 182 3.40 4.71 1.73
C ALA A 182 3.95 4.20 0.39
N PHE A 183 4.31 5.11 -0.52
CA PHE A 183 4.94 4.74 -1.79
C PHE A 183 6.29 4.07 -1.57
N ILE A 184 7.15 4.64 -0.73
CA ILE A 184 8.46 4.07 -0.43
C ILE A 184 8.29 2.66 0.13
N PHE A 185 7.34 2.47 1.06
CA PHE A 185 7.03 1.16 1.63
C PHE A 185 6.59 0.15 0.55
N VAL A 186 5.60 0.51 -0.28
CA VAL A 186 5.09 -0.40 -1.31
C VAL A 186 6.11 -0.67 -2.42
N LEU A 187 6.90 0.32 -2.83
CA LEU A 187 7.98 0.13 -3.80
C LEU A 187 9.10 -0.77 -3.23
N SER A 188 9.42 -0.64 -1.94
CA SER A 188 10.35 -1.53 -1.26
C SER A 188 9.81 -2.97 -1.21
N TRP A 189 8.51 -3.13 -0.95
CA TRP A 189 7.85 -4.43 -0.99
C TRP A 189 7.82 -5.02 -2.41
N LEU A 190 7.50 -4.21 -3.43
CA LEU A 190 7.56 -4.62 -4.84
C LEU A 190 8.96 -5.08 -5.24
N TYR A 191 9.99 -4.31 -4.85
CA TYR A 191 11.38 -4.66 -5.10
C TYR A 191 11.77 -5.98 -4.44
N TYR A 192 11.35 -6.19 -3.19
CA TYR A 192 11.57 -7.45 -2.47
C TYR A 192 10.93 -8.63 -3.20
N GLU A 193 9.66 -8.53 -3.61
CA GLU A 193 8.95 -9.60 -4.32
C GLU A 193 9.60 -9.90 -5.67
N PHE A 194 9.99 -8.88 -6.42
CA PHE A 194 10.62 -9.04 -7.73
C PHE A 194 12.02 -9.61 -7.63
N SER A 195 12.79 -9.20 -6.62
CA SER A 195 14.11 -9.77 -6.32
C SER A 195 14.01 -11.25 -5.98
N ARG A 196 13.06 -11.65 -5.14
CA ARG A 196 12.82 -13.06 -4.81
C ARG A 196 12.38 -13.91 -5.99
N ALA A 197 11.66 -13.30 -6.93
CA ALA A 197 11.24 -13.96 -8.17
C ALA A 197 12.32 -13.95 -9.27
N GLY A 198 13.53 -13.42 -9.01
CA GLY A 198 14.66 -13.45 -9.92
C GLY A 198 14.60 -12.40 -11.04
N TYR A 199 13.68 -11.43 -10.99
CA TYR A 199 13.55 -10.41 -12.06
C TYR A 199 14.73 -9.46 -12.16
N PHE A 200 15.54 -9.34 -11.10
CA PHE A 200 16.73 -8.50 -11.05
C PHE A 200 18.05 -9.27 -11.09
N GLU A 201 18.01 -10.59 -11.29
CA GLU A 201 19.22 -11.37 -11.50
C GLU A 201 19.82 -10.99 -12.87
N ARG A 202 21.06 -10.49 -12.86
CA ARG A 202 21.84 -10.31 -14.11
C ARG A 202 21.97 -11.67 -14.78
N LYS A 203 21.64 -11.76 -16.08
CA LYS A 203 21.98 -12.91 -16.94
C LYS A 203 23.45 -13.28 -16.71
N GLY A 204 23.71 -14.37 -15.99
CA GLY A 204 25.05 -14.84 -15.64
C GLY A 204 25.32 -15.06 -14.15
N SER A 205 24.49 -14.56 -13.23
CA SER A 205 24.64 -14.83 -11.80
C SER A 205 23.88 -16.11 -11.42
N VAL A 206 24.52 -17.27 -11.56
CA VAL A 206 24.00 -18.52 -10.99
C VAL A 206 24.02 -18.41 -9.47
N ARG A 207 22.88 -18.11 -8.86
CA ARG A 207 22.68 -18.40 -7.44
C ARG A 207 22.50 -19.91 -7.32
N SER A 208 23.50 -20.58 -6.75
CA SER A 208 23.40 -21.99 -6.36
C SER A 208 22.21 -22.16 -5.43
N SER A 209 21.08 -22.63 -5.97
CA SER A 209 19.97 -23.09 -5.17
C SER A 209 20.45 -24.31 -4.39
N THR A 210 20.51 -24.17 -3.08
CA THR A 210 20.73 -25.27 -2.15
C THR A 210 19.58 -26.27 -2.33
N VAL A 211 19.79 -27.25 -3.20
CA VAL A 211 18.98 -28.46 -3.25
C VAL A 211 19.37 -29.24 -2.01
N MET A 212 18.51 -29.22 -0.98
CA MET A 212 18.55 -30.24 0.06
C MET A 212 18.13 -31.56 -0.58
N GLU A 213 19.09 -32.27 -1.15
CA GLU A 213 18.99 -33.70 -1.43
C GLU A 213 19.01 -34.43 -0.09
N THR A 214 17.83 -34.71 0.46
CA THR A 214 17.69 -35.82 1.42
C THR A 214 17.86 -37.12 0.65
N LYS A 215 19.10 -37.65 0.68
CA LYS A 215 19.45 -38.99 0.22
C LYS A 215 18.53 -40.03 0.88
N SER A 216 17.70 -40.68 0.07
CA SER A 216 17.07 -41.95 0.41
C SER A 216 18.16 -43.03 0.41
N GLY A 217 18.64 -43.38 1.61
CA GLY A 217 19.50 -44.53 1.81
C GLY A 217 18.67 -45.79 1.97
N LYS A 218 18.51 -46.54 0.87
CA LYS A 218 18.24 -47.98 0.92
C LYS A 218 19.35 -48.64 1.74
N LYS A 219 19.00 -49.34 2.82
CA LYS A 219 19.83 -50.40 3.39
C LYS A 219 19.17 -51.72 3.02
N ASP A 220 19.78 -52.39 2.06
CA ASP A 220 19.67 -53.84 1.91
C ASP A 220 20.50 -54.46 3.04
N MET A 221 19.84 -55.21 3.92
CA MET A 221 20.34 -56.41 4.60
C MET A 221 19.16 -57.11 5.27
#